data_AF-C1LIU7-F1
#
_entry.id   AF-C1LIU7-F1
#
_cell.length_a   1.000
_cell.length_b   1.000
_cell.length_c   1.000
_cell.angle_alpha   90.00
_cell.angle_beta   90.00
_cell.angle_gamma   90.00
#
_symmetry.space_group_name_H-M   'P 1'
#
loop_
_entity.id
_entity.type
_entity.pdbx_description
1 polymer ?
#
loop_
_entity_poly.entity_id
_entity_poly.type
_entity_poly.pdbx_seq_one_letter_code
_entity_poly.pdbx_strand_id
1 'polypeptide(L)'
;MGSATSSQTRDVTFHPDDIVISDGVIDRIKEAAASVENEKDETYASKSSKTEHSIVLRHELEEAERRYERRLQLLERRNEKLFNEAAEEYTRTVERLENKYMRPTSGGCCAAAEQRVEDCYKQNLGKVLLCSKFVSEYDRCVQNFLITMSKKMSNAA
;
A
#
# COMPACT_ATOMS: atom_id res chain seq x y z
N MET A 1 -9.22 9.79 2.26
CA MET A 1 -9.84 9.71 3.60
C MET A 1 -10.38 8.29 3.75
N GLY A 2 -9.65 7.45 4.49
CA GLY A 2 -9.93 6.01 4.58
C GLY A 2 -11.16 5.70 5.43
N SER A 3 -11.95 4.72 5.02
CA SER A 3 -13.05 4.16 5.81
C SER A 3 -12.56 2.87 6.48
N ALA A 4 -12.55 2.85 7.81
CA ALA A 4 -12.29 1.67 8.61
C ALA A 4 -13.63 1.04 9.00
N THR A 5 -13.90 -0.18 8.55
CA THR A 5 -15.05 -0.98 9.01
C THR A 5 -14.62 -1.83 10.21
N SER A 6 -15.19 -1.56 11.38
CA SER A 6 -15.00 -2.36 12.59
C SER A 6 -16.01 -3.51 12.60
N SER A 7 -15.53 -4.74 12.39
CA SER A 7 -16.33 -5.96 12.53
C SER A 7 -16.07 -6.56 13.91
N GLN A 8 -16.92 -6.21 14.88
CA GLN A 8 -16.81 -6.74 16.25
C GLN A 8 -17.76 -7.94 16.41
N THR A 9 -17.22 -9.14 16.44
CA THR A 9 -17.97 -10.37 16.78
C THR A 9 -18.05 -10.53 18.30
N ARG A 10 -19.26 -10.72 18.84
CA ARG A 10 -19.48 -11.05 20.26
C ARG A 10 -19.73 -12.54 20.39
N ASP A 11 -19.13 -13.15 21.39
CA ASP A 11 -19.30 -14.56 21.68
C ASP A 11 -20.57 -14.76 22.52
N VAL A 12 -21.39 -15.77 22.19
CA VAL A 12 -22.65 -16.09 22.88
C VAL A 12 -22.60 -17.53 23.35
N THR A 13 -22.74 -17.73 24.66
CA THR A 13 -22.77 -19.05 25.29
C THR A 13 -24.21 -19.44 25.57
N PHE A 14 -24.66 -20.58 25.03
CA PHE A 14 -25.98 -21.14 25.29
C PHE A 14 -25.88 -22.24 26.37
N HIS A 15 -26.86 -22.33 27.26
CA HIS A 15 -27.01 -23.47 28.16
C HIS A 15 -27.96 -24.52 27.56
N PRO A 16 -27.81 -25.80 27.91
CA PRO A 16 -28.64 -26.88 27.35
C PRO A 16 -30.15 -26.66 27.57
N ASP A 17 -30.52 -26.01 28.68
CA ASP A 17 -31.91 -25.72 29.03
C ASP A 17 -32.54 -24.59 28.19
N ASP A 18 -31.72 -23.81 27.45
CA ASP A 18 -32.17 -22.76 26.54
C ASP A 18 -32.63 -23.32 25.17
N ILE A 19 -32.38 -24.60 24.91
CA ILE A 19 -32.62 -25.24 23.63
C ILE A 19 -33.88 -26.09 23.71
N VAL A 20 -35.01 -25.54 23.25
CA VAL A 20 -36.27 -26.28 23.15
C VAL A 20 -36.30 -27.06 21.85
N ILE A 21 -36.22 -28.39 21.93
CA ILE A 21 -36.33 -29.30 20.79
C ILE A 21 -37.79 -29.74 20.68
N SER A 22 -38.37 -29.61 19.48
CA SER A 22 -39.75 -30.06 19.23
C SER A 22 -39.83 -31.59 19.15
N ASP A 23 -40.94 -32.15 19.61
CA ASP A 23 -41.15 -33.61 19.68
C ASP A 23 -40.91 -34.32 18.33
N GLY A 24 -41.32 -33.70 17.22
CA GLY A 24 -41.08 -34.24 15.88
C GLY A 24 -39.61 -34.30 15.47
N VAL A 25 -38.71 -33.52 16.08
CA VAL A 25 -37.25 -33.67 15.88
C VAL A 25 -36.71 -34.84 16.69
N ILE A 26 -37.23 -35.04 17.90
CA ILE A 26 -36.85 -36.16 18.78
C ILE A 26 -37.22 -37.49 18.12
N ASP A 27 -38.40 -37.58 17.51
CA ASP A 27 -38.85 -38.79 16.84
C ASP A 27 -37.96 -39.14 15.63
N ARG A 28 -37.58 -38.13 14.82
CA ARG A 28 -36.64 -38.35 13.71
C ARG A 28 -35.25 -38.78 14.18
N ILE A 29 -34.77 -38.27 15.32
CA ILE A 29 -33.48 -38.69 15.89
C ILE A 29 -33.56 -40.14 16.38
N LYS A 30 -34.68 -40.53 17.00
CA LYS A 30 -34.92 -41.91 17.45
C LYS A 30 -35.05 -42.88 16.27
N GLU A 31 -35.76 -42.50 15.22
CA GLU A 31 -35.86 -43.29 13.99
C GLU A 31 -34.51 -43.43 13.28
N ALA A 32 -33.71 -42.34 13.24
CA ALA A 32 -32.35 -42.39 12.73
C ALA A 32 -31.45 -43.30 13.60
N ALA A 33 -31.55 -43.24 14.93
CA ALA A 33 -30.81 -44.13 15.83
C ALA A 33 -31.23 -45.60 15.67
N ALA A 34 -32.53 -45.87 15.49
CA ALA A 34 -33.05 -47.21 15.23
C ALA A 34 -32.64 -47.76 13.86
N SER A 35 -32.44 -46.89 12.86
CA SER A 35 -31.89 -47.30 11.54
C SER A 35 -30.40 -47.68 11.61
N VAL A 36 -29.65 -47.18 12.60
CA VAL A 36 -28.23 -47.48 12.79
C VAL A 36 -28.00 -48.80 13.55
N GLU A 37 -28.97 -49.28 14.34
CA GLU A 37 -28.83 -50.58 15.02
C GLU A 37 -29.14 -51.80 14.13
N ASN A 38 -29.73 -51.61 12.95
CA ASN A 38 -29.98 -52.67 11.97
C ASN A 38 -28.85 -52.86 10.91
N GLU A 39 -27.80 -52.03 10.89
CA GLU A 39 -26.66 -52.14 9.96
C GLU A 39 -25.40 -52.77 10.60
N LYS A 40 -25.54 -53.89 11.34
CA LYS A 40 -24.39 -54.63 11.90
C LYS A 40 -24.22 -56.06 11.38
N ASP A 41 -24.63 -56.35 10.15
CA ASP A 41 -24.33 -57.65 9.52
C ASP A 41 -23.91 -57.60 8.03
N GLU A 42 -23.46 -56.46 7.50
CA GLU A 42 -22.84 -56.40 6.17
C GLU A 42 -21.61 -55.48 6.16
N THR A 43 -20.46 -55.97 6.61
CA THR A 43 -19.22 -55.16 6.67
C THR A 43 -18.01 -55.81 6.01
N TYR A 44 -18.14 -56.44 4.83
CA TYR A 44 -16.98 -56.95 4.09
C TYR A 44 -17.09 -56.83 2.55
N ALA A 45 -17.54 -55.68 2.03
CA ALA A 45 -17.40 -55.37 0.59
C ALA A 45 -17.17 -53.87 0.27
N SER A 46 -17.51 -52.95 1.18
CA SER A 46 -17.58 -51.50 0.88
C SER A 46 -16.32 -50.68 1.23
N LYS A 47 -15.18 -51.32 1.55
CA LYS A 47 -13.93 -50.62 1.96
C LYS A 47 -12.96 -50.32 0.79
N SER A 48 -13.04 -51.08 -0.30
CA SER A 48 -12.11 -50.92 -1.44
C SER A 48 -12.38 -49.64 -2.24
N SER A 49 -13.65 -49.39 -2.59
CA SER A 49 -14.05 -48.25 -3.44
C SER A 49 -13.85 -46.87 -2.78
N LYS A 50 -14.01 -46.77 -1.45
CA LYS A 50 -13.81 -45.50 -0.71
C LYS A 50 -12.33 -45.07 -0.68
N THR A 51 -11.41 -46.03 -0.67
CA THR A 51 -9.97 -45.75 -0.61
C THR A 51 -9.47 -45.24 -1.96
N GLU A 52 -9.91 -45.83 -3.07
CA GLU A 52 -9.56 -45.39 -4.43
C GLU A 52 -10.13 -44.00 -4.75
N HIS A 53 -11.41 -43.74 -4.41
CA HIS A 53 -11.99 -42.41 -4.59
C HIS A 53 -11.26 -41.33 -3.77
N SER A 54 -10.85 -41.64 -2.53
CA SER A 54 -10.08 -40.74 -1.68
C SER A 54 -8.72 -40.39 -2.30
N ILE A 55 -8.03 -41.37 -2.91
CA ILE A 55 -6.75 -41.16 -3.58
C ILE A 55 -6.91 -40.25 -4.81
N VAL A 56 -7.94 -40.47 -5.63
CA VAL A 56 -8.23 -39.64 -6.80
C VAL A 56 -8.55 -38.20 -6.40
N LEU A 57 -9.41 -38.00 -5.41
CA LEU A 57 -9.74 -36.67 -4.87
C LEU A 57 -8.51 -35.92 -4.36
N ARG A 58 -7.61 -36.61 -3.66
CA ARG A 58 -6.34 -36.02 -3.19
C ARG A 58 -5.45 -35.60 -4.36
N HIS A 59 -5.32 -36.44 -5.37
CA HIS A 59 -4.53 -36.13 -6.55
C HIS A 59 -5.10 -34.92 -7.31
N GLU A 60 -6.41 -34.84 -7.49
CA GLU A 60 -7.09 -33.69 -8.13
C GLU A 60 -6.88 -32.40 -7.34
N LEU A 61 -6.92 -32.48 -6.00
CA LEU A 61 -6.65 -31.35 -5.12
C LEU A 61 -5.20 -30.87 -5.23
N GLU A 62 -4.22 -31.78 -5.19
CA GLU A 62 -2.80 -31.46 -5.36
C GLU A 62 -2.50 -30.86 -6.76
N GLU A 63 -3.21 -31.31 -7.80
CA GLU A 63 -3.11 -30.68 -9.12
C GLU A 63 -3.71 -29.29 -9.16
N ALA A 64 -4.86 -29.07 -8.50
CA ALA A 64 -5.48 -27.77 -8.40
C ALA A 64 -4.59 -26.79 -7.65
N GLU A 65 -4.02 -27.19 -6.51
CA GLU A 65 -3.05 -26.42 -5.74
C GLU A 65 -1.85 -26.03 -6.60
N ARG A 66 -1.22 -26.99 -7.28
CA ARG A 66 -0.09 -26.71 -8.21
C ARG A 66 -0.46 -25.77 -9.36
N ARG A 67 -1.71 -25.74 -9.82
CA ARG A 67 -2.18 -24.77 -10.82
C ARG A 67 -2.33 -23.38 -10.21
N TYR A 68 -2.91 -23.28 -9.02
CA TYR A 68 -3.10 -22.00 -8.34
C TYR A 68 -1.78 -21.37 -7.91
N GLU A 69 -0.86 -22.15 -7.34
CA GLU A 69 0.48 -21.67 -6.97
C GLU A 69 1.22 -21.11 -8.19
N ARG A 70 1.20 -21.82 -9.33
CA ARG A 70 1.83 -21.32 -10.56
C ARG A 70 1.22 -20.00 -11.03
N ARG A 71 -0.11 -19.86 -10.93
CA ARG A 71 -0.81 -18.64 -11.30
C ARG A 71 -0.48 -17.49 -10.34
N LEU A 72 -0.41 -17.77 -9.05
CA LEU A 72 -0.05 -16.81 -8.01
C LEU A 72 1.38 -16.29 -8.24
N GLN A 73 2.35 -17.18 -8.43
CA GLN A 73 3.74 -16.82 -8.72
C GLN A 73 3.88 -16.00 -10.02
N LEU A 74 3.04 -16.25 -11.03
CA LEU A 74 3.03 -15.44 -12.25
C LEU A 74 2.47 -14.05 -11.98
N LEU A 75 1.42 -13.95 -11.16
CA LEU A 75 0.81 -12.67 -10.79
C LEU A 75 1.78 -11.83 -9.96
N GLU A 76 2.42 -12.44 -8.96
CA GLU A 76 3.42 -11.81 -8.10
C GLU A 76 4.59 -11.27 -8.93
N ARG A 77 5.16 -12.10 -9.83
CA ARG A 77 6.24 -11.65 -10.73
C ARG A 77 5.84 -10.49 -11.63
N ARG A 78 4.61 -10.51 -12.16
CA ARG A 78 4.11 -9.38 -12.98
C ARG A 78 3.92 -8.12 -12.14
N ASN A 79 3.37 -8.25 -10.95
CA ASN A 79 3.14 -7.13 -10.05
C ASN A 79 4.47 -6.51 -9.60
N GLU A 80 5.45 -7.33 -9.24
CA GLU A 80 6.81 -6.90 -8.92
C GLU A 80 7.45 -6.14 -10.09
N LYS A 81 7.34 -6.65 -11.32
CA LYS A 81 7.86 -5.96 -12.51
C LYS A 81 7.22 -4.58 -12.70
N LEU A 82 5.90 -4.48 -12.58
CA LEU A 82 5.17 -3.22 -12.70
C LEU A 82 5.54 -2.24 -11.59
N PHE A 83 5.68 -2.73 -10.36
CA PHE A 83 6.11 -1.92 -9.23
C PHE A 83 7.52 -1.35 -9.46
N ASN A 84 8.45 -2.20 -9.91
CA ASN A 84 9.82 -1.79 -10.19
C ASN A 84 9.87 -0.75 -11.33
N GLU A 85 9.15 -0.97 -12.43
CA GLU A 85 9.04 0.00 -13.53
C GLU A 85 8.46 1.35 -13.04
N ALA A 86 7.41 1.33 -12.22
CA ALA A 86 6.82 2.53 -11.65
C ALA A 86 7.76 3.25 -10.67
N ALA A 87 8.51 2.51 -9.85
CA ALA A 87 9.48 3.07 -8.91
C ALA A 87 10.66 3.73 -9.65
N GLU A 88 11.13 3.12 -10.74
CA GLU A 88 12.16 3.70 -11.60
C GLU A 88 11.66 4.97 -12.29
N GLU A 89 10.47 4.95 -12.90
CA GLU A 89 9.84 6.11 -13.55
C GLU A 89 9.67 7.28 -12.56
N TYR A 90 9.20 6.98 -11.35
CA TYR A 90 9.05 7.95 -10.27
C TYR A 90 10.41 8.58 -9.94
N THR A 91 11.43 7.76 -9.68
CA THR A 91 12.77 8.21 -9.32
C THR A 91 13.36 9.11 -10.42
N ARG A 92 13.30 8.67 -11.68
CA ARG A 92 13.76 9.47 -12.83
C ARG A 92 13.01 10.80 -12.95
N THR A 93 11.70 10.78 -12.69
CA THR A 93 10.87 11.98 -12.76
C THR A 93 11.22 12.97 -11.65
N VAL A 94 11.38 12.49 -10.41
CA VAL A 94 11.80 13.30 -9.27
C VAL A 94 13.16 13.90 -9.54
N GLU A 95 14.15 13.10 -9.95
CA GLU A 95 15.49 13.60 -10.24
C GLU A 95 15.48 14.67 -11.35
N ARG A 96 14.69 14.47 -12.41
CA ARG A 96 14.53 15.47 -13.48
C ARG A 96 13.92 16.77 -12.96
N LEU A 97 12.91 16.70 -12.10
CA LEU A 97 12.26 17.88 -11.52
C LEU A 97 13.19 18.59 -10.53
N GLU A 98 13.89 17.83 -9.70
CA GLU A 98 14.90 18.38 -8.79
C GLU A 98 16.00 19.08 -9.59
N ASN A 99 16.57 18.44 -10.61
CA ASN A 99 17.59 19.07 -11.45
C ASN A 99 17.10 20.34 -12.16
N LYS A 100 15.82 20.40 -12.53
CA LYS A 100 15.24 21.55 -13.23
C LYS A 100 14.86 22.70 -12.31
N TYR A 101 14.40 22.41 -11.10
CA TYR A 101 13.76 23.41 -10.23
C TYR A 101 14.36 23.53 -8.83
N MET A 102 15.00 22.49 -8.30
CA MET A 102 15.48 22.44 -6.91
C MET A 102 17.00 22.46 -6.79
N ARG A 103 17.75 21.91 -7.75
CA ARG A 103 19.20 22.05 -7.77
C ARG A 103 19.50 23.55 -7.80
N PRO A 104 20.23 24.09 -6.81
CA PRO A 104 20.65 25.47 -6.83
C PRO A 104 21.40 25.67 -8.14
N THR A 105 20.80 26.38 -9.08
CA THR A 105 21.53 26.88 -10.23
C THR A 105 22.71 27.62 -9.64
N SER A 106 23.94 27.30 -10.06
CA SER A 106 25.15 27.92 -9.53
C SER A 106 25.02 29.44 -9.66
N GLY A 107 24.57 30.05 -8.58
CA GLY A 107 24.03 31.38 -8.49
C GLY A 107 22.53 31.50 -8.83
N GLY A 108 21.68 31.69 -7.81
CA GLY A 108 20.34 32.23 -7.99
C GLY A 108 20.35 33.62 -8.64
N CYS A 109 19.18 34.21 -8.92
CA CYS A 109 19.04 35.45 -9.71
C CYS A 109 19.90 36.63 -9.22
N CYS A 110 20.38 36.61 -7.99
CA CYS A 110 21.16 37.69 -7.39
C CYS A 110 22.45 37.21 -6.72
N ALA A 111 23.02 36.07 -7.15
CA ALA A 111 24.15 35.43 -6.49
C ALA A 111 25.40 36.32 -6.33
N ALA A 112 25.70 37.15 -7.32
CA ALA A 112 26.81 38.11 -7.22
C ALA A 112 26.54 39.24 -6.20
N ALA A 113 25.28 39.62 -5.98
CA ALA A 113 24.91 40.58 -4.95
C ALA A 113 24.85 39.91 -3.57
N GLU A 114 24.36 38.68 -3.49
CA GLU A 114 24.33 37.83 -2.30
C GLU A 114 25.74 37.61 -1.75
N GLN A 115 26.69 37.20 -2.60
CA GLN A 115 28.08 37.01 -2.21
C GLN A 115 28.69 38.28 -1.61
N ARG A 116 28.41 39.46 -2.18
CA ARG A 116 28.92 40.74 -1.66
C ARG A 116 28.34 41.09 -0.28
N VAL A 117 27.09 40.71 -0.01
CA VAL A 117 26.49 40.84 1.33
C VAL A 117 27.17 39.91 2.32
N GLU A 118 27.35 38.63 1.96
CA GLU A 118 28.03 37.66 2.80
C GLU A 118 29.46 38.07 3.14
N ASP A 119 30.23 38.48 2.12
CA ASP A 119 31.62 38.89 2.28
C ASP A 119 31.71 40.11 3.21
N CYS A 120 30.79 41.06 3.10
CA CYS A 120 30.74 42.21 4.01
C CYS A 120 30.45 41.80 5.45
N TYR A 121 29.49 40.89 5.68
CA TYR A 121 29.18 40.40 7.02
C TYR A 121 30.35 39.62 7.64
N LYS A 122 31.03 38.78 6.85
CA LYS A 122 32.23 38.05 7.29
C LYS A 122 33.36 39.01 7.68
N GLN A 123 33.50 40.14 6.99
CA GLN A 123 34.51 41.17 7.30
C GLN A 123 34.12 42.10 8.46
N ASN A 124 32.82 42.28 8.72
CA ASN A 124 32.29 43.26 9.69
C ASN A 124 31.47 42.60 10.82
N LEU A 125 32.07 41.63 11.50
CA LEU A 125 31.43 40.94 12.64
C LEU A 125 30.98 41.95 13.72
N GLY A 126 29.71 41.88 14.10
CA GLY A 126 29.11 42.80 15.09
C GLY A 126 28.83 44.22 14.59
N LYS A 127 29.17 44.57 13.34
CA LYS A 127 28.95 45.89 12.72
C LYS A 127 28.14 45.80 11.42
N VAL A 128 27.08 45.01 11.43
CA VAL A 128 26.27 44.66 10.24
C VAL A 128 25.68 45.87 9.49
N LEU A 129 25.44 46.99 10.18
CA LEU A 129 24.89 48.21 9.56
C LEU A 129 25.81 48.83 8.50
N LEU A 130 27.13 48.56 8.56
CA LEU A 130 28.08 48.97 7.51
C LEU A 130 27.81 48.28 6.17
N CYS A 131 27.13 47.13 6.18
CA CYS A 131 26.81 46.36 4.99
C CYS A 131 25.47 46.75 4.35
N SER A 132 24.75 47.75 4.91
CA SER A 132 23.44 48.19 4.42
C SER A 132 23.39 48.53 2.93
N LYS A 133 24.48 49.09 2.38
CA LYS A 133 24.60 49.36 0.94
C LYS A 133 24.56 48.08 0.10
N PHE A 134 25.26 47.02 0.52
CA PHE A 134 25.27 45.75 -0.21
C PHE A 134 23.92 45.04 -0.11
N VAL A 135 23.26 45.15 1.05
CA VAL A 135 21.91 44.61 1.26
C VAL A 135 20.90 45.31 0.34
N SER A 136 20.94 46.64 0.23
CA SER A 136 20.01 47.36 -0.65
C SER A 136 20.22 47.02 -2.13
N GLU A 137 21.46 46.77 -2.55
CA GLU A 137 21.76 46.29 -3.91
C GLU A 137 21.19 44.90 -4.16
N TYR A 138 21.30 43.99 -3.19
CA TYR A 138 20.70 42.66 -3.25
C TYR A 138 19.17 42.75 -3.32
N ASP A 139 18.54 43.52 -2.45
CA ASP A 139 17.08 43.72 -2.42
C ASP A 139 16.56 44.26 -3.76
N ARG A 140 17.25 45.26 -4.33
CA ARG A 140 16.88 45.81 -5.65
C ARG A 140 16.96 44.76 -6.76
N CYS A 141 17.97 43.89 -6.72
CA CYS A 141 18.09 42.79 -7.67
C CYS A 141 16.91 41.82 -7.53
N VAL A 142 16.55 41.42 -6.31
CA VAL A 142 15.43 40.51 -6.05
C VAL A 142 14.11 41.14 -6.50
N GLN A 143 13.85 42.41 -6.16
CA GLN A 143 12.64 43.11 -6.59
C GLN A 143 12.53 43.18 -8.12
N ASN A 144 13.62 43.53 -8.81
CA ASN A 144 13.63 43.57 -10.28
C ASN A 144 13.36 42.20 -10.89
N PHE A 145 13.91 41.13 -10.31
CA PHE A 145 13.63 39.77 -10.75
C PHE A 145 12.16 39.41 -10.59
N LEU A 146 11.58 39.66 -9.42
CA LEU A 146 10.17 39.37 -9.15
C LEU A 146 9.24 40.10 -10.12
N ILE A 147 9.50 41.39 -10.37
CA ILE A 147 8.74 42.20 -11.34
C ILE A 147 8.88 41.61 -12.75
N THR A 148 10.10 41.24 -13.15
CA THR A 148 10.37 40.67 -14.49
C THR A 148 9.68 39.32 -14.68
N MET A 149 9.73 38.45 -13.67
CA MET A 149 9.07 37.15 -13.69
C MET A 149 7.55 37.29 -13.74
N SER A 150 6.98 38.20 -12.94
CA SER A 150 5.54 38.50 -12.97
C SER A 150 5.07 38.98 -14.35
N LYS A 151 5.84 39.86 -15.02
CA LYS A 151 5.55 40.31 -16.38
C LYS A 151 5.65 39.18 -17.42
N LYS A 152 6.68 38.32 -17.32
CA LYS A 152 6.83 37.17 -18.22
C LYS A 152 5.67 36.19 -18.12
N MET A 153 5.18 35.92 -16.91
CA MET A 153 4.01 35.04 -16.69
C MET A 153 2.72 35.65 -17.25
N SER A 154 2.56 36.98 -17.12
CA SER A 154 1.38 37.70 -17.63
C SER A 154 1.34 37.76 -19.16
N ASN A 155 2.51 37.73 -19.83
CA ASN A 155 2.60 37.74 -21.30
C ASN A 155 2.59 36.33 -21.93
N ALA A 156 2.65 35.27 -21.12
CA ALA A 156 2.65 33.88 -21.56
C ALA A 156 1.29 33.18 -21.39
N ALA A 157 0.32 33.87 -20.80
CA ALA A 157 -1.10 33.48 -20.72
C ALA A 157 -1.88 34.12 -21.87
#